data_AF-A0A554MVF0-F1
#
_entry.id   AF-A0A554MVF0-F1
#
_cell.length_a   1.000
_cell.length_b   1.000
_cell.length_c   1.000
_cell.angle_alpha   90.00
_cell.angle_beta   90.00
_cell.angle_gamma   90.00
#
_symmetry.space_group_name_H-M   'P 1'
#
loop_
_entity.id
_entity.type
_entity.pdbx_description
1 polymer ?
#
loop_
_entity_poly.entity_id
_entity_poly.type
_entity_poly.pdbx_seq_one_letter_code
_entity_poly.pdbx_strand_id
1 'polypeptide(L)'
;MTFADTRPILDQLGYTTRYVQLPGETLHEPPVEGALRIVQTDASGYALEVVDYGTARRLAQATGEDDAVEMLRRFLNRPFPEPRDIPRHELEGLRDRAASTYPQLAQQVAQAGEQGLTIQIPAGVPVDRIGGPDGYLLHPLDTPLPSRSLPPHVTSSPETHRYVVDRPFLVNVRFVQPWFEQPGGALRFQIADPSATVRDLVVDGALVRLRVV
;
A
#
# COMPACT_ATOMS: atom_id res chain seq x y z
N MET A 1 9.73 -5.98 26.36
CA MET A 1 8.29 -5.81 26.11
C MET A 1 7.89 -6.89 25.14
N THR A 2 6.99 -7.80 25.53
CA THR A 2 6.60 -8.92 24.66
C THR A 2 5.59 -8.48 23.59
N PHE A 3 5.38 -9.31 22.57
CA PHE A 3 4.30 -9.14 21.60
C PHE A 3 2.93 -9.15 22.28
N ALA A 4 2.74 -10.02 23.28
CA ALA A 4 1.50 -10.09 24.06
C ALA A 4 1.23 -8.78 24.83
N ASP A 5 2.27 -8.17 25.40
CA ASP A 5 2.16 -6.87 26.08
C ASP A 5 1.92 -5.71 25.09
N THR A 6 2.36 -5.87 23.84
CA THR A 6 2.28 -4.85 22.78
C THR A 6 0.89 -4.77 22.14
N ARG A 7 0.21 -5.90 21.97
CA ARG A 7 -1.11 -5.98 21.31
C ARG A 7 -2.14 -4.99 21.90
N PRO A 8 -2.37 -4.91 23.23
CA PRO A 8 -3.32 -3.95 23.80
C PRO A 8 -3.00 -2.49 23.46
N ILE A 9 -1.71 -2.13 23.34
CA ILE A 9 -1.27 -0.78 22.97
C ILE A 9 -1.61 -0.48 21.51
N LEU A 10 -1.34 -1.43 20.61
CA LEU A 10 -1.68 -1.30 19.20
C LEU A 10 -3.20 -1.17 19.00
N ASP A 11 -4.01 -1.91 19.75
CA ASP A 11 -5.47 -1.83 19.68
C ASP A 11 -5.99 -0.46 20.12
N GLN A 12 -5.43 0.11 21.19
CA GLN A 12 -5.76 1.47 21.64
C GLN A 12 -5.40 2.53 20.58
N LEU A 13 -4.38 2.27 19.78
CA LEU A 13 -3.96 3.13 18.67
C LEU A 13 -4.72 2.84 17.36
N GLY A 14 -5.66 1.89 17.36
CA GLY A 14 -6.46 1.50 16.19
C GLY A 14 -5.75 0.54 15.22
N TYR A 15 -4.55 0.08 15.55
CA TYR A 15 -3.76 -0.86 14.74
C TYR A 15 -4.13 -2.32 15.03
N THR A 16 -5.41 -2.69 14.96
CA THR A 16 -5.90 -4.05 15.27
C THR A 16 -5.19 -5.14 14.45
N THR A 17 -5.43 -6.42 14.74
CA THR A 17 -4.87 -7.57 13.99
C THR A 17 -5.17 -7.54 12.48
N ARG A 18 -6.18 -6.74 12.08
CA ARG A 18 -6.49 -6.44 10.68
C ARG A 18 -5.38 -5.65 9.98
N TYR A 19 -4.67 -4.77 10.69
CA TYR A 19 -3.63 -3.88 10.16
C TYR A 19 -2.22 -4.27 10.58
N VAL A 20 -2.04 -4.79 11.80
CA VAL A 20 -0.74 -5.15 12.35
C VAL A 20 -0.82 -6.49 13.07
N GLN A 21 -0.09 -7.47 12.55
CA GLN A 21 -0.03 -8.83 13.09
C GLN A 21 1.29 -9.07 13.83
N LEU A 22 1.20 -9.61 15.03
CA LEU A 22 2.34 -10.03 15.84
C LEU A 22 2.45 -11.57 15.90
N PRO A 23 3.65 -12.13 16.14
CA PRO A 23 3.83 -13.56 16.29
C PRO A 23 2.94 -14.16 17.38
N GLY A 24 2.32 -15.30 17.10
CA GLY A 24 1.45 -16.03 18.02
C GLY A 24 0.00 -15.57 18.06
N GLU A 25 -0.37 -14.50 17.33
CA GLU A 25 -1.76 -14.05 17.24
C GLU A 25 -2.62 -14.96 16.35
N THR A 26 -3.88 -15.12 16.73
CA THR A 26 -4.89 -15.79 15.90
C THR A 26 -5.72 -14.74 15.17
N LEU A 27 -5.84 -14.88 13.85
CA LEU A 27 -6.64 -13.97 13.02
C LEU A 27 -8.10 -14.42 13.02
N HIS A 28 -9.00 -13.55 13.46
CA HIS A 28 -10.45 -13.77 13.43
C HIS A 28 -11.09 -13.25 12.14
N GLU A 29 -10.41 -12.33 11.46
CA GLU A 29 -10.76 -11.83 10.15
C GLU A 29 -9.52 -11.75 9.26
N PRO A 30 -9.67 -11.81 7.93
CA PRO A 30 -8.53 -11.61 7.04
C PRO A 30 -7.97 -10.18 7.17
N PRO A 31 -6.64 -10.01 7.10
CA PRO A 31 -6.04 -8.68 7.11
C PRO A 31 -6.42 -7.85 5.89
N VAL A 32 -6.30 -6.53 6.02
CA VAL A 32 -6.34 -5.66 4.85
C VAL A 32 -5.14 -5.89 3.96
N GLU A 33 -5.32 -5.58 2.67
CA GLU A 33 -4.17 -5.37 1.80
C GLU A 33 -3.30 -4.24 2.38
N GLY A 34 -1.99 -4.44 2.45
CA GLY A 34 -1.04 -3.50 3.03
C GLY A 34 -0.92 -3.60 4.55
N ALA A 35 -1.43 -4.68 5.15
CA ALA A 35 -1.21 -4.96 6.56
C ALA A 35 0.28 -5.25 6.83
N LEU A 36 0.73 -4.80 7.99
CA LEU A 36 2.04 -5.11 8.54
C LEU A 36 1.97 -6.43 9.31
N ARG A 37 3.07 -7.16 9.31
CA ARG A 37 3.26 -8.31 10.20
C ARG A 37 4.71 -8.39 10.67
N ILE A 38 4.90 -8.82 11.90
CA ILE A 38 6.19 -9.33 12.35
C ILE A 38 6.18 -10.84 12.18
N VAL A 39 7.19 -11.38 11.48
CA VAL A 39 7.39 -12.83 11.33
C VAL A 39 8.70 -13.24 11.96
N GLN A 40 8.72 -14.42 12.58
CA GLN A 40 9.96 -15.04 13.05
C GLN A 40 10.73 -15.61 11.84
N THR A 41 11.99 -15.24 11.68
CA THR A 41 12.85 -15.68 10.56
C THR A 41 13.76 -16.84 10.93
N ASP A 42 14.17 -16.91 12.20
CA ASP A 42 14.99 -17.98 12.78
C ASP A 42 14.79 -18.04 14.31
N ALA A 43 15.65 -18.75 15.04
CA ALA A 43 15.52 -18.92 16.50
C ALA A 43 15.46 -17.61 17.28
N SER A 44 16.09 -16.54 16.79
CA SER A 44 16.12 -15.22 17.44
C SER A 44 15.82 -14.06 16.50
N GLY A 45 15.77 -14.29 15.19
CA GLY A 45 15.53 -13.28 14.17
C GLY A 45 14.05 -13.04 13.93
N TYR A 46 13.72 -11.76 13.70
CA TYR A 46 12.40 -11.31 13.31
C TYR A 46 12.49 -10.34 12.13
N ALA A 47 11.45 -10.28 11.32
CA ALA A 47 11.32 -9.33 10.22
C ALA A 47 9.98 -8.60 10.28
N LEU A 48 10.02 -7.29 10.03
CA LEU A 48 8.82 -6.50 9.72
C LEU A 48 8.55 -6.63 8.24
N GLU A 49 7.35 -7.09 7.90
CA GLU A 49 6.88 -7.24 6.53
C GLU A 49 5.59 -6.47 6.32
N VAL A 50 5.40 -5.94 5.10
CA VAL A 50 4.11 -5.47 4.61
C VAL A 50 3.60 -6.45 3.56
N VAL A 51 2.31 -6.78 3.60
CA VAL A 51 1.72 -7.79 2.71
C VAL A 51 0.69 -7.15 1.79
N ASP A 52 0.85 -7.38 0.49
CA ASP A 52 0.00 -6.82 -0.55
C ASP A 52 -0.20 -7.89 -1.64
N TYR A 53 -1.46 -8.22 -1.94
CA TYR A 53 -1.88 -9.27 -2.86
C TYR A 53 -1.19 -10.61 -2.57
N GLY A 54 -1.16 -10.98 -1.29
CA GLY A 54 -0.50 -12.19 -0.80
C GLY A 54 1.03 -12.20 -0.90
N THR A 55 1.65 -11.11 -1.39
CA THR A 55 3.10 -10.97 -1.50
C THR A 55 3.62 -10.14 -0.34
N ALA A 56 4.63 -10.65 0.36
CA ALA A 56 5.27 -9.93 1.45
C ALA A 56 6.51 -9.17 0.94
N ARG A 57 6.69 -7.94 1.43
CA ARG A 57 7.96 -7.20 1.34
C ARG A 57 8.56 -7.04 2.71
N ARG A 58 9.84 -7.35 2.83
CA ARG A 58 10.60 -7.14 4.06
C ARG A 58 11.07 -5.70 4.15
N LEU A 59 10.68 -5.03 5.22
CA LEU A 59 10.97 -3.62 5.47
C LEU A 59 12.19 -3.46 6.38
N ALA A 60 12.27 -4.30 7.42
CA ALA A 60 13.34 -4.26 8.40
C ALA A 60 13.49 -5.62 9.10
N GLN A 61 14.60 -5.77 9.84
CA GLN A 61 14.92 -6.97 10.61
C GLN A 61 15.40 -6.58 12.01
N ALA A 62 15.16 -7.47 12.96
CA ALA A 62 15.55 -7.31 14.35
C ALA A 62 15.98 -8.66 14.94
N THR A 63 16.75 -8.62 16.03
CA THR A 63 17.16 -9.80 16.78
C THR A 63 16.60 -9.72 18.19
N GLY A 64 15.79 -10.69 18.57
CA GLY A 64 15.04 -10.66 19.82
C GLY A 64 13.70 -9.95 19.70
N GLU A 65 12.78 -10.36 20.56
CA GLU A 65 11.40 -9.88 20.58
C GLU A 65 11.31 -8.38 20.91
N ASP A 66 12.07 -7.91 21.89
CA ASP A 66 12.10 -6.50 22.30
C ASP A 66 12.51 -5.56 21.16
N ASP A 67 13.56 -5.91 20.42
CA ASP A 67 14.02 -5.13 19.26
C ASP A 67 13.02 -5.18 18.11
N ALA A 68 12.30 -6.30 17.94
CA ALA A 68 11.26 -6.42 16.93
C ALA A 68 10.05 -5.51 17.24
N VAL A 69 9.66 -5.42 18.51
CA VAL A 69 8.63 -4.49 18.98
C VAL A 69 9.07 -3.05 18.77
N GLU A 70 10.31 -2.69 19.12
CA GLU A 70 10.83 -1.34 18.92
C GLU A 70 10.98 -0.99 17.43
N MET A 71 11.35 -1.93 16.58
CA MET A 71 11.36 -1.78 15.12
C MET A 71 9.97 -1.40 14.59
N LEU A 72 8.93 -2.13 14.98
CA LEU A 72 7.55 -1.81 14.60
C LEU A 72 7.11 -0.46 15.16
N ARG A 73 7.44 -0.16 16.42
CA ARG A 73 7.12 1.12 17.05
C ARG A 73 7.75 2.29 16.28
N ARG A 74 9.02 2.18 15.88
CA ARG A 74 9.69 3.21 15.06
C ARG A 74 9.02 3.37 13.70
N PHE A 75 8.58 2.27 13.08
CA PHE A 75 7.86 2.33 11.82
C PHE A 75 6.53 3.09 11.97
N LEU A 76 5.73 2.76 13.00
CA LEU A 76 4.41 3.34 13.25
C LEU A 76 4.47 4.77 13.79
N ASN A 77 5.53 5.14 14.51
CA ASN A 77 5.72 6.49 15.09
C ASN A 77 6.16 7.54 14.04
N ARG A 78 5.68 7.38 12.81
CA ARG A 78 5.85 8.31 11.69
C ARG A 78 4.45 8.64 11.20
N PRO A 79 3.75 9.55 11.90
CA PRO A 79 2.35 9.84 11.61
C PRO A 79 2.22 10.39 10.19
N PHE A 80 1.12 10.04 9.53
CA PHE A 80 0.80 10.65 8.25
C PHE A 80 0.56 12.16 8.45
N PRO A 81 1.18 13.03 7.63
CA PRO A 81 0.76 14.41 7.49
C PRO A 81 -0.75 14.53 7.24
N GLU A 82 -1.31 15.67 7.65
CA GLU A 82 -2.72 15.99 7.40
C GLU A 82 -3.02 15.91 5.90
N PRO A 83 -4.14 15.27 5.50
CA PRO A 83 -4.57 15.27 4.11
C PRO A 83 -4.79 16.68 3.60
N ARG A 84 -4.33 16.95 2.38
CA ARG A 84 -4.63 18.19 1.67
C ARG A 84 -6.05 18.15 1.15
N ASP A 85 -6.81 19.18 1.49
CA ASP A 85 -8.14 19.40 0.95
C ASP A 85 -8.06 19.75 -0.54
N ILE A 86 -8.89 19.12 -1.35
CA ILE A 86 -8.96 19.35 -2.79
C ILE A 86 -10.43 19.39 -3.24
N PRO A 87 -10.85 20.43 -3.97
CA PRO A 87 -12.18 20.46 -4.58
C PRO A 87 -12.34 19.31 -5.58
N ARG A 88 -13.54 18.72 -5.63
CA ARG A 88 -13.86 17.62 -6.56
C ARG A 88 -13.45 17.92 -8.01
N HIS A 89 -13.77 19.11 -8.53
CA HIS A 89 -13.49 19.49 -9.91
C HIS A 89 -11.98 19.56 -10.21
N GLU A 90 -11.16 19.93 -9.22
CA GLU A 90 -9.71 19.97 -9.37
C GLU A 90 -9.13 18.55 -9.42
N LEU A 91 -9.63 17.65 -8.56
CA LEU A 91 -9.26 16.24 -8.59
C LEU A 91 -9.65 15.56 -9.91
N GLU A 92 -10.85 15.85 -10.41
CA GLU A 92 -11.31 15.39 -11.73
C GLU A 92 -10.38 15.91 -12.85
N GLY A 93 -9.98 17.18 -12.80
CA GLY A 93 -9.02 17.74 -13.75
C GLY A 93 -7.61 17.11 -13.69
N LEU A 94 -7.14 16.70 -12.51
CA LEU A 94 -5.91 15.90 -12.38
C LEU A 94 -6.08 14.51 -13.00
N ARG A 95 -7.22 13.87 -12.70
CA ARG A 95 -7.53 12.52 -13.18
C ARG A 95 -7.62 12.49 -14.71
N ASP A 96 -8.35 13.42 -15.31
CA ASP A 96 -8.60 13.45 -16.75
C ASP A 96 -7.30 13.73 -17.53
N ARG A 97 -6.43 14.60 -17.00
CA ARG A 97 -5.08 14.81 -17.54
C ARG A 97 -4.24 13.55 -17.50
N ALA A 98 -4.19 12.86 -16.36
CA ALA A 98 -3.44 11.61 -16.23
C ALA A 98 -4.02 10.50 -17.13
N ALA A 99 -5.35 10.41 -17.23
CA ALA A 99 -6.07 9.44 -18.05
C ALA A 99 -5.68 9.49 -19.52
N SER A 100 -5.38 10.69 -20.05
CA SER A 100 -4.92 10.87 -21.44
C SER A 100 -3.63 10.12 -21.76
N THR A 101 -2.79 9.82 -20.76
CA THR A 101 -1.49 9.15 -20.94
C THR A 101 -1.57 7.63 -20.77
N TYR A 102 -2.61 7.11 -20.12
CA TYR A 102 -2.70 5.68 -19.81
C TYR A 102 -2.80 4.75 -21.02
N PRO A 103 -3.43 5.11 -22.16
CA PRO A 103 -3.43 4.25 -23.35
C PRO A 103 -2.02 3.96 -23.86
N GLN A 104 -1.16 4.98 -23.92
CA GLN A 104 0.24 4.82 -24.34
C GLN A 104 1.02 3.98 -23.32
N LEU A 105 0.86 4.25 -22.03
CA LEU A 105 1.51 3.46 -20.98
C LEU A 105 1.05 1.99 -21.01
N ALA A 106 -0.24 1.74 -21.21
CA ALA A 106 -0.81 0.40 -21.33
C ALA A 106 -0.22 -0.36 -22.52
N GLN A 107 -0.06 0.30 -23.68
CA GLN A 107 0.60 -0.30 -24.84
C GLN A 107 2.07 -0.67 -24.54
N GLN A 108 2.82 0.21 -23.88
CA GLN A 108 4.21 -0.05 -23.49
C GLN A 108 4.33 -1.20 -22.49
N VAL A 109 3.45 -1.25 -21.48
CA VAL A 109 3.40 -2.35 -20.50
C VAL A 109 3.04 -3.66 -21.17
N ALA A 110 2.09 -3.66 -22.12
CA ALA A 110 1.74 -4.87 -22.89
C ALA A 110 2.92 -5.38 -23.72
N GLN A 111 3.70 -4.48 -24.34
CA GLN A 111 4.91 -4.85 -25.09
C GLN A 111 6.01 -5.41 -24.20
N ALA A 112 6.12 -4.95 -22.95
CA ALA A 112 7.10 -5.45 -21.99
C ALA A 112 6.72 -6.82 -21.38
N GLY A 113 5.48 -7.28 -21.56
CA GLY A 113 5.01 -8.57 -21.05
C GLY A 113 4.97 -8.64 -19.52
N GLU A 114 5.22 -9.84 -18.96
CA GLU A 114 5.11 -10.11 -17.51
C GLU A 114 6.05 -9.27 -16.65
N GLN A 115 7.19 -8.85 -17.20
CA GLN A 115 8.15 -7.99 -16.49
C GLN A 115 7.53 -6.64 -16.13
N GLY A 116 6.64 -6.13 -16.99
CA GLY A 116 6.10 -4.78 -16.89
C GLY A 116 7.13 -3.71 -17.23
N LEU A 117 6.85 -2.48 -16.82
CA LEU A 117 7.69 -1.33 -17.11
C LEU A 117 8.07 -0.59 -15.83
N THR A 118 9.35 -0.32 -15.63
CA THR A 118 9.80 0.59 -14.57
C THR A 118 9.82 2.01 -15.10
N ILE A 119 9.04 2.91 -14.49
CA ILE A 119 8.99 4.34 -14.85
C ILE A 119 9.13 5.23 -13.62
N GLN A 120 9.50 6.48 -13.84
CA GLN A 120 9.24 7.53 -12.85
C GLN A 120 7.80 8.02 -13.04
N ILE A 121 6.95 7.85 -12.03
CA ILE A 121 5.59 8.39 -12.06
C ILE A 121 5.67 9.93 -11.94
N PRO A 122 5.10 10.71 -12.87
CA PRO A 122 5.26 12.15 -12.85
C PRO A 122 4.42 12.81 -11.74
N ALA A 123 4.86 13.98 -11.29
CA ALA A 123 4.09 14.82 -10.39
C ALA A 123 2.73 15.20 -11.01
N GLY A 124 1.72 15.36 -10.16
CA GLY A 124 0.35 15.66 -10.55
C GLY A 124 -0.48 14.43 -10.94
N VAL A 125 0.09 13.22 -11.01
CA VAL A 125 -0.69 11.99 -11.25
C VAL A 125 -1.48 11.64 -9.99
N PRO A 126 -2.82 11.60 -10.03
CA PRO A 126 -3.60 11.14 -8.90
C PRO A 126 -3.69 9.61 -8.91
N VAL A 127 -3.50 9.03 -7.73
CA VAL A 127 -3.52 7.59 -7.50
C VAL A 127 -4.36 7.28 -6.28
N ASP A 128 -4.83 6.04 -6.18
CA ASP A 128 -5.49 5.54 -4.99
C ASP A 128 -5.02 4.15 -4.60
N ARG A 129 -5.49 3.72 -3.44
CA ARG A 129 -5.31 2.37 -2.93
C ARG A 129 -6.56 1.97 -2.16
N ILE A 130 -6.88 0.68 -2.23
CA ILE A 130 -7.92 0.06 -1.40
C ILE A 130 -7.24 -0.95 -0.46
N GLY A 131 -7.47 -0.82 0.84
CA GLY A 131 -6.77 -1.55 1.90
C GLY A 131 -6.16 -0.60 2.92
N GLY A 132 -5.28 -1.11 3.78
CA GLY A 132 -4.58 -0.32 4.78
C GLY A 132 -3.58 0.68 4.18
N PRO A 133 -3.14 1.66 5.00
CA PRO A 133 -2.40 2.82 4.52
C PRO A 133 -0.90 2.54 4.27
N ASP A 134 -0.39 1.38 4.68
CA ASP A 134 1.04 1.04 4.67
C ASP A 134 1.48 0.20 3.48
N GLY A 135 0.57 -0.20 2.59
CA GLY A 135 0.90 -1.02 1.42
C GLY A 135 1.86 -0.35 0.44
N TYR A 136 2.19 -1.06 -0.63
CA TYR A 136 3.14 -0.61 -1.67
C TYR A 136 2.57 -0.67 -3.09
N LEU A 137 1.29 -1.03 -3.22
CA LEU A 137 0.56 -1.06 -4.48
C LEU A 137 -0.44 0.10 -4.56
N LEU A 138 -0.35 0.88 -5.63
CA LEU A 138 -1.22 1.98 -5.98
C LEU A 138 -1.89 1.68 -7.33
N HIS A 139 -3.01 2.33 -7.62
CA HIS A 139 -3.67 2.30 -8.93
C HIS A 139 -3.93 3.73 -9.39
N PRO A 140 -4.12 3.96 -10.70
CA PRO A 140 -4.78 5.17 -11.17
C PRO A 140 -6.04 5.47 -10.35
N LEU A 141 -6.24 6.74 -9.98
CA LEU A 141 -7.40 7.17 -9.22
C LEU A 141 -8.71 6.67 -9.85
N ASP A 142 -9.63 6.19 -9.00
CA ASP A 142 -10.96 5.69 -9.34
C ASP A 142 -10.94 4.45 -10.27
N THR A 143 -9.85 3.68 -10.27
CA THR A 143 -9.82 2.38 -10.97
C THR A 143 -10.97 1.48 -10.46
N PRO A 144 -11.80 0.89 -11.33
CA PRO A 144 -12.94 0.05 -10.91
C PRO A 144 -12.51 -1.15 -10.07
N LEU A 145 -13.30 -1.48 -9.04
CA LEU A 145 -13.02 -2.61 -8.12
C LEU A 145 -12.74 -3.94 -8.85
N PRO A 146 -13.58 -4.40 -9.82
CA PRO A 146 -13.33 -5.66 -10.52
C PRO A 146 -12.04 -5.66 -11.35
N SER A 147 -11.52 -4.48 -11.72
CA SER A 147 -10.27 -4.38 -12.47
C SER A 147 -9.03 -4.52 -11.57
N ARG A 148 -9.21 -4.52 -10.25
CA ARG A 148 -8.14 -4.62 -9.25
C ARG A 148 -7.91 -6.05 -8.74
N SER A 149 -8.77 -7.01 -9.06
CA SER A 149 -8.69 -8.41 -8.61
C SER A 149 -8.43 -8.51 -7.09
N LEU A 150 -9.19 -7.75 -6.30
CA LEU A 150 -9.06 -7.71 -4.84
C LEU A 150 -9.82 -8.85 -4.19
N PRO A 151 -9.37 -9.39 -3.04
CA PRO A 151 -10.11 -10.42 -2.31
C PRO A 151 -11.54 -9.99 -1.93
N PRO A 152 -12.51 -10.92 -1.84
CA PRO A 152 -13.90 -10.60 -1.51
C PRO A 152 -14.07 -9.78 -0.22
N HIS A 153 -13.30 -10.08 0.83
CA HIS A 153 -13.36 -9.38 2.12
C HIS A 153 -12.90 -7.91 2.04
N VAL A 154 -12.13 -7.55 1.02
CA VAL A 154 -11.74 -6.15 0.75
C VAL A 154 -12.85 -5.44 -0.03
N THR A 155 -13.44 -6.13 -1.01
CA THR A 155 -14.49 -5.55 -1.85
C THR A 155 -15.80 -5.26 -1.11
N SER A 156 -16.11 -5.99 -0.03
CA SER A 156 -17.32 -5.78 0.76
C SER A 156 -17.30 -4.53 1.63
N SER A 157 -16.11 -4.05 2.02
CA SER A 157 -15.91 -2.82 2.79
C SER A 157 -14.59 -2.16 2.37
N PRO A 158 -14.57 -1.47 1.21
CA PRO A 158 -13.34 -0.95 0.64
C PRO A 158 -12.87 0.31 1.37
N GLU A 159 -11.78 0.18 2.14
CA GLU A 159 -11.07 1.33 2.70
C GLU A 159 -10.26 2.01 1.60
N THR A 160 -10.70 3.17 1.13
CA THR A 160 -10.06 3.88 0.01
C THR A 160 -9.22 5.05 0.49
N HIS A 161 -7.95 5.07 0.09
CA HIS A 161 -7.04 6.19 0.29
C HIS A 161 -6.70 6.85 -1.05
N ARG A 162 -6.81 8.18 -1.12
CA ARG A 162 -6.53 8.97 -2.32
C ARG A 162 -5.27 9.79 -2.13
N TYR A 163 -4.49 9.88 -3.19
CA TYR A 163 -3.24 10.61 -3.20
C TYR A 163 -3.02 11.34 -4.51
N VAL A 164 -2.08 12.28 -4.50
CA VAL A 164 -1.44 12.79 -5.71
C VAL A 164 0.07 12.72 -5.54
N VAL A 165 0.76 12.35 -6.63
CA VAL A 165 2.22 12.40 -6.68
C VAL A 165 2.66 13.87 -6.65
N ASP A 166 3.44 14.26 -5.66
CA ASP A 166 3.98 15.62 -5.53
C ASP A 166 5.41 15.69 -6.07
N ARG A 167 6.23 14.67 -5.78
CA ARG A 167 7.57 14.49 -6.37
C ARG A 167 7.66 13.14 -7.10
N PRO A 168 8.30 13.07 -8.28
CA PRO A 168 8.46 11.80 -8.99
C PRO A 168 9.20 10.73 -8.18
N PHE A 169 8.75 9.49 -8.30
CA PHE A 169 9.41 8.30 -7.73
C PHE A 169 9.27 7.10 -8.68
N LEU A 170 10.11 6.08 -8.50
CA LEU A 170 10.09 4.90 -9.37
C LEU A 170 8.95 3.94 -9.01
N VAL A 171 8.22 3.50 -10.03
CA VAL A 171 7.21 2.45 -9.93
C VAL A 171 7.44 1.39 -11.00
N ASN A 172 7.17 0.13 -10.63
CA ASN A 172 7.00 -0.97 -11.57
C ASN A 172 5.52 -1.05 -11.94
N VAL A 173 5.21 -0.82 -13.22
CA VAL A 173 3.86 -0.84 -13.76
C VAL A 173 3.59 -2.18 -14.42
N ARG A 174 2.52 -2.85 -14.00
CA ARG A 174 2.03 -4.11 -14.59
C ARG A 174 0.52 -4.09 -14.71
N PHE A 175 -0.02 -4.94 -15.59
CA PHE A 175 -1.43 -5.27 -15.55
C PHE A 175 -1.76 -6.15 -14.35
N VAL A 176 -2.86 -5.85 -13.69
CA VAL A 176 -3.49 -6.73 -12.71
C VAL A 176 -3.99 -7.99 -13.42
N GLN A 177 -3.59 -9.16 -12.94
CA GLN A 177 -4.04 -10.43 -13.48
C GLN A 177 -5.46 -10.77 -12.98
N PRO A 178 -6.28 -11.51 -13.75
CA PRO A 178 -7.57 -12.01 -13.28
C PRO A 178 -7.39 -12.89 -12.03
N TRP A 179 -8.18 -12.64 -10.99
CA TRP A 179 -8.18 -13.44 -9.76
C TRP A 179 -9.48 -13.19 -8.97
N PHE A 180 -9.82 -14.04 -8.00
CA PHE A 180 -11.05 -13.90 -7.17
C PHE A 180 -12.33 -13.68 -7.99
N GLU A 181 -12.47 -14.39 -9.11
CA GLU A 181 -13.61 -14.25 -10.05
C GLU A 181 -13.77 -12.84 -10.63
N GLN A 182 -12.71 -12.03 -10.56
CA GLN A 182 -12.66 -10.69 -11.13
C GLN A 182 -11.77 -10.66 -12.38
N PRO A 183 -12.12 -9.82 -13.37
CA PRO A 183 -11.41 -9.78 -14.65
C PRO A 183 -9.99 -9.18 -14.56
N GLY A 184 -9.71 -8.35 -13.55
CA GLY A 184 -8.44 -7.62 -13.50
C GLY A 184 -8.30 -6.63 -14.66
N GLY A 185 -7.08 -6.45 -15.15
CA GLY A 185 -6.79 -5.63 -16.33
C GLY A 185 -6.51 -4.15 -16.06
N ALA A 186 -6.56 -3.68 -14.81
CA ALA A 186 -6.07 -2.35 -14.47
C ALA A 186 -4.54 -2.27 -14.58
N LEU A 187 -4.02 -1.06 -14.83
CA LEU A 187 -2.63 -0.74 -14.52
C LEU A 187 -2.46 -0.67 -13.01
N ARG A 188 -1.40 -1.30 -12.50
CA ARG A 188 -1.02 -1.26 -11.09
C ARG A 188 0.38 -0.69 -10.96
N PHE A 189 0.52 0.33 -10.12
CA PHE A 189 1.76 1.01 -9.82
C PHE A 189 2.33 0.44 -8.52
N GLN A 190 3.34 -0.40 -8.65
CA GLN A 190 4.06 -0.97 -7.52
C GLN A 190 5.28 -0.09 -7.21
N ILE A 191 5.43 0.40 -5.98
CA ILE A 191 6.64 1.16 -5.60
C ILE A 191 7.88 0.33 -5.93
N ALA A 192 8.85 0.88 -6.67
CA ALA A 192 9.95 0.09 -7.20
C ALA A 192 10.95 -0.34 -6.12
N ASP A 193 11.21 0.54 -5.14
CA ASP A 193 12.01 0.21 -3.97
C ASP A 193 11.26 -0.82 -3.09
N PRO A 194 11.81 -2.03 -2.86
CA PRO A 194 11.17 -3.06 -2.06
C PRO A 194 11.16 -2.75 -0.56
N SER A 195 11.97 -1.80 -0.08
CA SER A 195 12.00 -1.38 1.32
C SER A 195 11.04 -0.23 1.64
N ALA A 196 10.47 0.40 0.60
CA ALA A 196 9.57 1.54 0.73
C ALA A 196 8.09 1.15 0.68
N THR A 197 7.29 1.90 1.43
CA THR A 197 5.84 1.82 1.57
C THR A 197 5.17 3.13 1.18
N VAL A 198 3.85 3.13 1.07
CA VAL A 198 3.07 4.37 0.93
C VAL A 198 3.33 5.31 2.10
N ARG A 199 3.52 4.82 3.33
CA ARG A 199 3.89 5.68 4.47
C ARG A 199 5.18 6.43 4.23
N ASP A 200 6.22 5.75 3.72
CA ASP A 200 7.51 6.40 3.45
C ASP A 200 7.35 7.56 2.47
N LEU A 201 6.62 7.31 1.36
CA LEU A 201 6.37 8.32 0.34
C LEU A 201 5.46 9.47 0.82
N VAL A 202 4.57 9.23 1.78
CA VAL A 202 3.74 10.31 2.32
C VAL A 202 4.52 11.13 3.35
N VAL A 203 5.29 10.47 4.21
CA VAL A 203 6.09 11.13 5.24
C VAL A 203 7.22 11.96 4.62
N ASP A 204 7.84 11.50 3.53
CA ASP A 204 8.86 12.26 2.80
C ASP A 204 8.30 13.31 1.82
N GLY A 205 6.96 13.35 1.66
CA GLY A 205 6.26 14.29 0.80
C GLY A 205 6.31 13.98 -0.70
N ALA A 206 6.78 12.82 -1.14
CA ALA A 206 6.67 12.41 -2.55
C ALA A 206 5.22 12.13 -2.96
N LEU A 207 4.38 11.71 -2.01
CA LEU A 207 2.97 11.39 -2.20
C LEU A 207 2.12 12.16 -1.18
N VAL A 208 1.11 12.91 -1.63
CA VAL A 208 0.29 13.73 -0.74
C VAL A 208 -1.10 13.11 -0.60
N ARG A 209 -1.53 12.86 0.64
CA ARG A 209 -2.90 12.40 0.96
C ARG A 209 -3.92 13.47 0.60
N LEU A 210 -5.04 13.04 0.02
CA LEU A 210 -6.11 13.94 -0.41
C LEU A 210 -7.39 13.71 0.38
N ARG A 211 -8.08 14.81 0.70
CA ARG A 211 -9.44 14.84 1.22
C ARG A 211 -10.30 15.65 0.25
N VAL A 212 -11.30 15.00 -0.33
CA VAL A 212 -12.21 15.69 -1.25
C VAL A 212 -13.17 16.53 -0.42
N VAL A 213 -13.22 17.83 -0.74
CA VAL A 213 -14.11 18.82 -0.10
C VAL A 213 -15.07 19.44 -1.10
#